data_AF-A0A1J3HLY3-F1
#
_entry.id   AF-A0A1J3HLY3-F1
#
_cell.length_a   1.000
_cell.length_b   1.000
_cell.length_c   1.000
_cell.angle_alpha   90.00
_cell.angle_beta   90.00
_cell.angle_gamma   90.00
#
_symmetry.space_group_name_H-M   'P 1'
#
loop_
_entity.id
_entity.type
_entity.pdbx_description
1 polymer ?
#
loop_
_entity_poly.entity_id
_entity_poly.type
_entity_poly.pdbx_seq_one_letter_code
_entity_poly.pdbx_strand_id
1 'polypeptide(L)'
;MEIKSETSSPPERLHLRPMTLSDIDDFMVWATDSNVTRFCTWEPYTSREAGIAFINDVVLPHPWLRAICLDDDRPIGSISVTPVDKIRREIGYVLGSKYWGKGIATEAVRLVAAEIFKEIPEMERLEALVDVDNVGSQKVLEKVGFTREGVMRKFMYLKGNVRDMVMFSFLPSDSLH
;
A
#
# COMPACT_ATOMS: atom_id res chain seq x y z
N MET A 1 16.40 24.00 39.03
CA MET A 1 15.24 23.82 38.15
C MET A 1 15.80 23.62 36.75
N GLU A 2 16.14 22.37 36.41
CA GLU A 2 16.73 22.03 35.11
C GLU A 2 15.62 21.66 34.15
N ILE A 3 15.46 22.46 33.11
CA ILE A 3 14.56 22.18 32.00
C ILE A 3 15.28 21.13 31.14
N LYS A 4 14.85 19.87 31.23
CA LYS A 4 15.26 18.84 30.28
C LYS A 4 14.73 19.23 28.91
N SER A 5 15.63 19.55 27.99
CA SER A 5 15.35 19.65 26.57
C SER A 5 14.89 18.29 26.06
N GLU A 6 13.62 18.18 25.66
CA GLU A 6 13.14 17.05 24.86
C GLU A 6 13.90 17.06 23.54
N THR A 7 14.84 16.14 23.40
CA THR A 7 15.42 15.78 22.11
C THR A 7 14.32 15.11 21.29
N SER A 8 13.62 15.87 20.46
CA SER A 8 12.78 15.27 19.43
C SER A 8 13.70 14.53 18.46
N SER A 9 13.64 13.19 18.47
CA SER A 9 14.25 12.41 17.40
C SER A 9 13.79 12.96 16.04
N PRO A 10 14.66 13.00 15.02
CA PRO A 10 14.21 13.36 13.67
C PRO A 10 13.04 12.44 13.28
N PRO A 11 12.04 12.97 12.55
CA PRO A 11 10.93 12.14 12.10
C PRO A 11 11.48 10.97 11.27
N GLU A 12 11.00 9.75 11.57
CA GLU A 12 11.43 8.55 10.85
C GLU A 12 11.24 8.74 9.34
N ARG A 13 12.31 8.62 8.55
CA ARG A 13 12.25 8.83 7.10
C ARG A 13 11.66 7.59 6.44
N LEU A 14 10.58 7.82 5.70
CA LEU A 14 9.96 6.79 4.87
C LEU A 14 10.67 6.69 3.52
N HIS A 15 10.96 5.48 3.07
CA HIS A 15 11.43 5.20 1.71
C HIS A 15 10.85 3.90 1.15
N LEU A 16 10.95 3.75 -0.17
CA LEU A 16 10.47 2.60 -0.91
C LEU A 16 11.65 1.88 -1.57
N ARG A 17 11.72 0.55 -1.42
CA ARG A 17 12.74 -0.27 -2.08
C ARG A 17 12.18 -1.60 -2.57
N PRO A 18 12.80 -2.29 -3.55
CA PRO A 18 12.43 -3.65 -3.88
C PRO A 18 12.44 -4.54 -2.63
N MET A 19 11.42 -5.40 -2.52
CA MET A 19 11.37 -6.42 -1.48
C MET A 19 12.26 -7.59 -1.89
N THR A 20 12.83 -8.27 -0.90
CA THR A 20 13.75 -9.39 -1.09
C THR A 20 13.34 -10.55 -0.20
N LEU A 21 13.90 -11.74 -0.44
CA LEU A 21 13.60 -12.90 0.39
C LEU A 21 14.08 -12.75 1.85
N SER A 22 15.08 -11.90 2.12
CA SER A 22 15.52 -11.62 3.50
C SER A 22 14.49 -10.85 4.32
N ASP A 23 13.51 -10.22 3.66
CA ASP A 23 12.42 -9.49 4.32
C ASP A 23 11.34 -10.42 4.90
N ILE A 24 11.47 -11.74 4.74
CA ILE A 24 10.44 -12.73 5.12
C ILE A 24 9.97 -12.60 6.57
N ASP A 25 10.88 -12.41 7.53
CA ASP A 25 10.49 -12.39 8.94
C ASP A 25 9.68 -11.14 9.29
N ASP A 26 9.99 -10.01 8.65
CA ASP A 26 9.20 -8.79 8.77
C ASP A 26 7.89 -8.86 7.98
N PHE A 27 7.91 -9.42 6.77
CA PHE A 27 6.71 -9.69 5.97
C PHE A 27 5.68 -10.49 6.77
N MET A 28 6.11 -11.52 7.48
CA MET A 28 5.24 -12.36 8.30
C MET A 28 4.54 -11.59 9.43
N VAL A 29 5.06 -10.43 9.86
CA VAL A 29 4.41 -9.60 10.89
C VAL A 29 3.05 -9.09 10.43
N TRP A 30 2.90 -8.69 9.17
CA TRP A 30 1.62 -8.21 8.64
C TRP A 30 0.88 -9.26 7.81
N ALA A 31 1.60 -10.21 7.21
CA ALA A 31 1.01 -11.25 6.37
C ALA A 31 0.20 -12.28 7.18
N THR A 32 0.47 -12.41 8.49
CA THR A 32 -0.28 -13.27 9.42
C THR A 32 -1.37 -12.53 10.20
N ASP A 33 -1.42 -11.19 10.12
CA ASP A 33 -2.38 -10.39 10.87
C ASP A 33 -3.74 -10.35 10.15
N SER A 34 -4.75 -10.94 10.80
CA SER A 34 -6.13 -10.95 10.30
C SER A 34 -6.74 -9.56 10.13
N ASN A 35 -6.28 -8.55 10.88
CA ASN A 35 -6.74 -7.18 10.68
C ASN A 35 -6.23 -6.63 9.34
N VAL A 36 -4.97 -6.90 9.01
CA VAL A 36 -4.34 -6.45 7.76
C VAL A 36 -4.94 -7.18 6.57
N THR A 37 -5.03 -8.50 6.64
CA THR A 37 -5.48 -9.32 5.52
C THR A 37 -7.00 -9.30 5.30
N ARG A 38 -7.77 -8.67 6.20
CA ARG A 38 -9.24 -8.56 6.11
C ARG A 38 -9.72 -8.07 4.75
N PHE A 39 -9.03 -7.10 4.16
CA PHE A 39 -9.39 -6.49 2.87
C PHE A 39 -8.49 -6.92 1.70
N CYS A 40 -7.55 -7.83 1.95
CA CYS A 40 -6.67 -8.37 0.92
C CYS A 40 -7.32 -9.51 0.16
N THR A 41 -6.81 -9.82 -1.03
CA THR A 41 -7.25 -10.97 -1.85
C THR A 41 -6.76 -12.32 -1.34
N TRP A 42 -5.86 -12.32 -0.35
CA TRP A 42 -5.29 -13.51 0.27
C TRP A 42 -5.69 -13.64 1.76
N GLU A 43 -5.69 -14.87 2.25
CA GLU A 43 -5.90 -15.18 3.66
C GLU A 43 -4.64 -14.95 4.50
N PRO A 44 -4.76 -14.77 5.83
CA PRO A 44 -3.60 -14.73 6.71
C PRO A 44 -2.72 -15.97 6.49
N TYR A 45 -1.43 -15.75 6.29
CA TYR A 45 -0.48 -16.84 6.16
C TYR A 45 -0.33 -17.56 7.51
N THR A 46 -0.16 -18.88 7.47
CA THR A 46 -0.07 -19.71 8.68
C THR A 46 1.31 -20.34 8.88
N SER A 47 2.20 -20.22 7.90
CA SER A 47 3.57 -20.74 7.99
C SER A 47 4.56 -19.87 7.23
N ARG A 48 5.84 -19.95 7.63
CA ARG A 48 6.93 -19.23 6.99
C ARG A 48 7.13 -19.69 5.55
N GLU A 49 6.98 -20.98 5.29
CA GLU A 49 7.10 -21.58 3.96
C GLU A 49 6.08 -21.00 2.99
N ALA A 50 4.83 -20.83 3.43
CA ALA A 50 3.80 -20.19 2.62
C ALA A 50 4.11 -18.71 2.34
N GLY A 51 4.68 -18.00 3.31
CA GLY A 51 5.20 -16.64 3.10
C GLY A 51 6.35 -16.58 2.09
N ILE A 52 7.32 -17.50 2.18
CA ILE A 52 8.43 -17.61 1.22
C ILE A 52 7.92 -17.86 -0.19
N ALA A 53 6.96 -18.79 -0.34
CA ALA A 53 6.34 -19.07 -1.63
C ALA A 53 5.68 -17.80 -2.21
N PHE A 54 4.90 -17.07 -1.40
CA PHE A 54 4.31 -15.81 -1.85
C PHE A 54 5.35 -14.77 -2.27
N ILE A 55 6.44 -14.63 -1.51
CA ILE A 55 7.51 -13.69 -1.89
C ILE A 55 8.09 -14.09 -3.25
N ASN A 56 8.43 -15.36 -3.44
CA ASN A 56 9.06 -15.84 -4.69
C ASN A 56 8.12 -15.81 -5.89
N ASP A 57 6.85 -16.17 -5.70
CA ASP A 57 5.92 -16.41 -6.80
C ASP A 57 5.08 -15.18 -7.16
N VAL A 58 4.89 -14.26 -6.19
CA VAL A 58 4.04 -13.08 -6.36
C VAL A 58 4.84 -11.80 -6.22
N VAL A 59 5.64 -11.65 -5.17
CA VAL A 59 6.28 -10.36 -4.89
C VAL A 59 7.47 -10.09 -5.81
N LEU A 60 8.43 -11.01 -5.90
CA LEU A 60 9.63 -10.84 -6.72
C LEU A 60 9.32 -10.72 -8.22
N PRO A 61 8.34 -11.43 -8.79
CA PRO A 61 7.95 -11.28 -10.19
C PRO A 61 7.08 -10.04 -10.46
N HIS A 62 6.55 -9.38 -9.42
CA HIS A 62 5.66 -8.24 -9.61
C HIS A 62 6.42 -7.07 -10.24
N PRO A 63 5.90 -6.45 -11.32
CA PRO A 63 6.65 -5.46 -12.10
C PRO A 63 7.06 -4.22 -11.29
N TRP A 64 6.22 -3.82 -10.34
CA TRP A 64 6.44 -2.65 -9.50
C TRP A 64 5.89 -2.88 -8.10
N LEU A 65 6.50 -3.77 -7.31
CA LEU A 65 6.21 -3.88 -5.88
C LEU A 65 7.42 -3.42 -5.08
N ARG A 66 7.17 -2.63 -4.04
CA ARG A 66 8.19 -2.10 -3.13
C ARG A 66 7.78 -2.37 -1.69
N ALA A 67 8.76 -2.67 -0.85
CA ALA A 67 8.62 -2.57 0.58
C ALA A 67 8.49 -1.10 0.98
N ILE A 68 7.62 -0.82 1.94
CA ILE A 68 7.55 0.46 2.65
C ILE A 68 8.46 0.32 3.86
N CYS A 69 9.53 1.11 3.93
CA CYS A 69 10.53 1.04 4.99
C CYS A 69 10.60 2.34 5.80
N LEU A 70 11.08 2.22 7.03
CA LEU A 70 11.50 3.34 7.88
C LEU A 70 13.05 3.39 7.93
N ASP A 71 13.62 4.30 8.72
CA ASP A 71 15.06 4.61 8.77
C ASP A 71 16.01 3.41 8.88
N ASP A 72 15.60 2.34 9.56
CA ASP A 72 16.39 1.11 9.77
C ASP A 72 16.35 0.15 8.56
N ASP A 73 15.78 0.60 7.44
CA ASP A 73 15.51 -0.17 6.22
C ASP A 73 14.60 -1.39 6.45
N ARG A 74 13.94 -1.43 7.61
CA ARG A 74 13.03 -2.50 7.98
C ARG A 74 11.72 -2.32 7.22
N PRO A 75 11.24 -3.34 6.50
CA PRO A 75 9.98 -3.26 5.80
C PRO A 75 8.85 -3.38 6.83
N ILE A 76 7.84 -2.51 6.70
CA ILE A 76 6.69 -2.43 7.60
C ILE A 76 5.35 -2.63 6.87
N GLY A 77 5.44 -2.89 5.57
CA GLY A 77 4.36 -3.04 4.65
C GLY A 77 4.88 -3.10 3.22
N SER A 78 3.97 -3.08 2.26
CA SER A 78 4.31 -3.03 0.84
C SER A 78 3.34 -2.14 0.07
N ILE A 79 3.81 -1.67 -1.07
CA ILE A 79 3.05 -0.89 -2.05
C ILE A 79 3.36 -1.42 -3.44
N SER A 80 2.34 -1.50 -4.28
CA SER A 80 2.44 -2.02 -5.63
C SER A 80 1.71 -1.14 -6.63
N VAL A 81 2.22 -1.11 -7.86
CA VAL A 81 1.58 -0.51 -9.03
C VAL A 81 1.43 -1.58 -10.09
N THR A 82 0.20 -2.02 -10.34
CA THR A 82 -0.12 -3.18 -11.18
C THR A 82 -0.70 -2.72 -12.53
N PRO A 83 -0.21 -3.24 -13.68
CA PRO A 83 -0.81 -2.99 -14.99
C PRO A 83 -2.26 -3.44 -15.08
N VAL A 84 -3.15 -2.52 -15.47
CA VAL A 84 -4.55 -2.82 -15.80
C VAL A 84 -4.74 -2.89 -17.32
N ASP A 85 -4.25 -1.88 -18.04
CA ASP A 85 -4.18 -1.85 -19.50
C ASP A 85 -3.02 -0.97 -19.98
N LYS A 86 -3.07 -0.43 -21.20
CA LYS A 86 -1.98 0.40 -21.73
C LYS A 86 -1.76 1.68 -20.90
N ILE A 87 -2.83 2.34 -20.47
CA ILE A 87 -2.76 3.69 -19.87
C ILE A 87 -3.09 3.70 -18.38
N ARG A 88 -3.67 2.62 -17.85
CA ARG A 88 -4.08 2.51 -16.45
C ARG A 88 -3.16 1.60 -15.65
N ARG A 89 -2.87 2.02 -14.42
CA ARG A 89 -2.27 1.20 -13.37
C ARG A 89 -3.10 1.26 -12.11
N GLU A 90 -3.20 0.15 -11.39
CA GLU A 90 -3.84 0.09 -10.08
C GLU A 90 -2.78 0.17 -8.98
N ILE A 91 -2.99 1.03 -7.98
CA ILE A 91 -2.16 1.08 -6.77
C ILE A 91 -2.79 0.24 -5.66
N GLY A 92 -1.98 -0.63 -5.06
CA GLY A 92 -2.33 -1.41 -3.87
C GLY A 92 -1.30 -1.21 -2.78
N TYR A 93 -1.71 -1.27 -1.51
CA TYR A 93 -0.78 -1.18 -0.39
C TYR A 93 -1.31 -1.87 0.85
N VAL A 94 -0.38 -2.31 1.69
CA VAL A 94 -0.62 -2.96 2.97
C VAL A 94 0.40 -2.42 3.96
N LEU A 95 -0.03 -2.24 5.20
CA LEU A 95 0.83 -1.81 6.29
C LEU A 95 0.52 -2.65 7.52
N GLY A 96 1.53 -3.05 8.28
CA GLY A 96 1.31 -3.72 9.56
C GLY A 96 0.43 -2.88 10.48
N SER A 97 -0.54 -3.53 11.16
CA SER A 97 -1.58 -2.85 11.94
C SER A 97 -1.03 -1.90 13.00
N LYS A 98 0.13 -2.22 13.61
CA LYS A 98 0.85 -1.37 14.59
C LYS A 98 1.33 -0.02 14.03
N TYR A 99 1.29 0.16 12.72
CA TYR A 99 1.70 1.39 12.03
C TYR A 99 0.52 2.20 11.48
N TRP A 100 -0.73 1.73 11.66
CA TRP A 100 -1.91 2.45 11.20
C TRP A 100 -2.14 3.75 11.98
N GLY A 101 -2.84 4.70 11.34
CA GLY A 101 -3.18 5.99 11.95
C GLY A 101 -2.03 6.99 12.09
N LYS A 102 -0.81 6.63 11.63
CA LYS A 102 0.41 7.46 11.74
C LYS A 102 0.74 8.26 10.48
N GLY A 103 -0.10 8.23 9.45
CA GLY A 103 0.16 8.91 8.16
C GLY A 103 1.15 8.20 7.23
N ILE A 104 1.75 7.09 7.65
CA ILE A 104 2.75 6.31 6.88
C ILE A 104 2.23 5.89 5.50
N ALA A 105 1.02 5.30 5.44
CA ALA A 105 0.44 4.89 4.15
C ALA A 105 0.13 6.08 3.24
N THR A 106 -0.30 7.22 3.81
CA THR A 106 -0.49 8.47 3.06
C THR A 106 0.82 8.93 2.43
N GLU A 107 1.90 8.97 3.22
CA GLU A 107 3.20 9.36 2.72
C GLU A 107 3.73 8.39 1.65
N ALA A 108 3.60 7.08 1.85
CA ALA A 108 4.01 6.08 0.86
C ALA A 108 3.25 6.25 -0.46
N VAL A 109 1.92 6.39 -0.44
CA VAL A 109 1.09 6.61 -1.64
C VAL A 109 1.44 7.93 -2.31
N ARG A 110 1.70 8.99 -1.53
CA ARG A 110 2.12 10.31 -2.04
C ARG A 110 3.44 10.22 -2.80
N LEU A 111 4.43 9.49 -2.27
CA LEU A 111 5.71 9.26 -2.95
C LEU A 111 5.52 8.54 -4.29
N VAL A 112 4.65 7.53 -4.34
CA VAL A 112 4.34 6.83 -5.60
C VAL A 112 3.69 7.80 -6.59
N ALA A 113 2.60 8.47 -6.19
CA ALA A 113 1.86 9.37 -7.07
C ALA A 113 2.72 10.52 -7.63
N ALA A 114 3.73 10.99 -6.88
CA ALA A 114 4.65 12.04 -7.30
C ALA A 114 5.59 11.65 -8.45
N GLU A 115 5.96 10.36 -8.55
CA GLU A 115 7.03 9.90 -9.45
C GLU A 115 6.56 8.91 -10.51
N ILE A 116 5.48 8.15 -10.27
CA ILE A 116 5.13 7.00 -11.11
C ILE A 116 4.80 7.37 -12.56
N PHE A 117 4.25 8.56 -12.81
CA PHE A 117 3.99 9.06 -14.18
C PHE A 117 5.27 9.45 -14.92
N LYS A 118 6.34 9.79 -14.20
CA LYS A 118 7.67 10.03 -14.79
C LYS A 118 8.36 8.71 -15.11
N GLU A 119 8.17 7.69 -14.27
CA GLU A 119 8.69 6.34 -14.48
C GLU A 119 7.97 5.60 -15.62
N ILE A 120 6.67 5.87 -15.82
CA ILE A 120 5.82 5.24 -16.83
C ILE A 120 5.11 6.31 -17.65
N PRO A 121 5.79 6.91 -18.66
CA PRO A 121 5.27 8.07 -19.39
C PRO A 121 3.98 7.83 -20.19
N GLU A 122 3.66 6.57 -20.53
CA GLU A 122 2.41 6.22 -21.23
C GLU A 122 1.20 6.06 -20.30
N MET A 123 1.41 6.13 -18.99
CA MET A 123 0.34 6.04 -18.01
C MET A 123 -0.38 7.38 -17.91
N GLU A 124 -1.70 7.34 -18.04
CA GLU A 124 -2.58 8.52 -17.93
C GLU A 124 -3.44 8.47 -16.65
N ARG A 125 -3.40 7.36 -15.93
CA ARG A 125 -4.25 7.13 -14.75
C ARG A 125 -3.65 6.13 -13.79
N LEU A 126 -3.53 6.57 -12.54
CA LEU A 126 -3.34 5.72 -11.38
C LEU A 126 -4.68 5.55 -10.68
N GLU A 127 -5.18 4.33 -10.57
CA GLU A 127 -6.46 4.02 -9.92
C GLU A 127 -6.26 3.18 -8.66
N ALA A 128 -7.24 3.22 -7.76
CA ALA A 128 -7.25 2.35 -6.60
C ALA A 128 -8.65 1.81 -6.37
N LEU A 129 -8.73 0.50 -6.13
CA LEU A 129 -9.96 -0.19 -5.84
C LEU A 129 -10.03 -0.53 -4.35
N VAL A 130 -10.98 0.07 -3.63
CA VAL A 130 -11.04 -0.04 -2.18
C VAL A 130 -12.38 -0.58 -1.74
N ASP A 131 -12.36 -1.61 -0.89
CA ASP A 131 -13.59 -2.11 -0.26
C ASP A 131 -14.34 -0.97 0.47
N VAL A 132 -15.66 -0.90 0.31
CA VAL A 132 -16.50 0.16 0.92
C VAL A 132 -16.36 0.24 2.43
N ASP A 133 -16.03 -0.87 3.11
CA ASP A 133 -15.85 -0.93 4.56
C ASP A 133 -14.40 -0.55 4.99
N ASN A 134 -13.46 -0.43 4.04
CA ASN A 134 -12.08 -0.06 4.31
C ASN A 134 -11.89 1.46 4.33
N VAL A 135 -12.52 2.12 5.32
CA VAL A 135 -12.49 3.57 5.51
C VAL A 135 -11.06 4.12 5.68
N GLY A 136 -10.14 3.31 6.23
CA GLY A 136 -8.74 3.70 6.40
C GLY A 136 -8.03 3.96 5.07
N SER A 137 -8.16 3.02 4.13
CA SER A 137 -7.58 3.13 2.78
C SER A 137 -8.25 4.26 1.97
N GLN A 138 -9.57 4.42 2.08
CA GLN A 138 -10.28 5.54 1.44
C GLN A 138 -9.72 6.90 1.89
N LYS A 139 -9.55 7.09 3.21
CA LYS A 139 -8.97 8.33 3.76
C LYS A 139 -7.52 8.56 3.35
N VAL A 140 -6.74 7.50 3.15
CA VAL A 140 -5.35 7.62 2.66
C VAL A 140 -5.36 8.23 1.26
N LEU A 141 -6.18 7.68 0.36
CA LEU A 141 -6.28 8.14 -1.03
C LEU A 141 -6.79 9.59 -1.11
N GLU A 142 -7.85 9.92 -0.38
CA GLU A 142 -8.40 11.28 -0.31
C GLU A 142 -7.36 12.30 0.17
N LYS A 143 -6.56 11.94 1.18
CA LYS A 143 -5.50 12.80 1.71
C LYS A 143 -4.34 13.02 0.75
N VAL A 144 -4.08 12.10 -0.17
CA VAL A 144 -3.05 12.27 -1.20
C VAL A 144 -3.55 13.15 -2.34
N GLY A 145 -4.87 13.25 -2.53
CA GLY A 145 -5.49 14.00 -3.61
C GLY A 145 -6.18 13.13 -4.66
N PHE A 146 -6.34 11.83 -4.42
CA PHE A 146 -7.14 10.99 -5.31
C PHE A 146 -8.61 11.42 -5.30
N THR A 147 -9.22 11.45 -6.48
CA THR A 147 -10.65 11.70 -6.66
C THR A 147 -11.44 10.43 -6.44
N ARG A 148 -12.45 10.49 -5.57
CA ARG A 148 -13.44 9.43 -5.39
C ARG A 148 -14.48 9.46 -6.51
N GLU A 149 -14.47 8.48 -7.40
CA GLU A 149 -15.32 8.49 -8.59
C GLU A 149 -16.70 7.87 -8.34
N GLY A 150 -16.78 6.82 -7.54
CA GLY A 150 -18.06 6.15 -7.28
C GLY A 150 -17.95 4.80 -6.60
N VAL A 151 -19.12 4.20 -6.34
CA VAL A 151 -19.25 2.86 -5.78
C VAL A 151 -19.69 1.89 -6.88
N MET A 152 -18.87 0.88 -7.14
CA MET A 152 -19.18 -0.25 -7.99
C MET A 152 -19.85 -1.33 -7.14
N ARG A 153 -21.15 -1.52 -7.35
CA ARG A 153 -21.97 -2.46 -6.59
C ARG A 153 -21.69 -3.89 -7.03
N LYS A 154 -21.49 -4.79 -6.07
CA LYS A 154 -21.23 -6.22 -6.28
C LYS A 154 -20.10 -6.48 -7.29
N PHE A 155 -19.04 -5.70 -7.20
CA PHE A 155 -17.98 -5.67 -8.21
C PHE A 155 -16.95 -6.79 -8.03
N MET A 156 -16.66 -7.18 -6.79
CA MET A 156 -15.62 -8.16 -6.48
C MET A 156 -16.14 -9.29 -5.60
N TYR A 157 -15.66 -10.51 -5.84
CA TYR A 157 -15.84 -11.64 -4.93
C TYR A 157 -14.56 -11.83 -4.12
N LEU A 158 -14.64 -11.57 -2.82
CA LEU A 158 -13.51 -11.60 -1.89
C LEU A 158 -13.85 -12.53 -0.73
N LYS A 159 -13.07 -13.60 -0.55
CA LYS A 159 -13.16 -14.51 0.62
C LYS A 159 -14.59 -14.96 0.94
N GLY A 160 -15.28 -15.50 -0.07
CA GLY A 160 -16.64 -16.01 0.11
C GLY A 160 -17.76 -14.96 0.00
N ASN A 161 -17.42 -13.68 -0.14
CA ASN A 161 -18.38 -12.58 -0.07
C ASN A 161 -18.34 -11.73 -1.33
N VAL A 162 -19.51 -11.32 -1.82
CA VAL A 162 -19.62 -10.31 -2.86
C VAL A 162 -19.52 -8.93 -2.21
N ARG A 163 -18.64 -8.07 -2.73
CA ARG A 163 -18.27 -6.78 -2.13
C ARG A 163 -18.56 -5.63 -3.09
N ASP A 164 -19.01 -4.53 -2.50
CA ASP A 164 -19.06 -3.23 -3.16
C ASP A 164 -17.67 -2.59 -3.05
N MET A 165 -17.22 -1.95 -4.12
CA MET A 165 -15.88 -1.35 -4.20
C MET A 165 -15.99 0.12 -4.55
N VAL A 166 -15.20 0.97 -3.91
CA VAL A 166 -15.04 2.38 -4.22
C VAL A 166 -13.89 2.52 -5.21
N MET A 167 -14.16 3.17 -6.35
CA MET A 167 -13.13 3.52 -7.32
C MET A 167 -12.56 4.90 -6.98
N PHE A 168 -11.23 4.98 -6.93
CA PHE A 168 -10.48 6.22 -6.84
C PHE A 168 -9.55 6.37 -8.04
N SER A 169 -9.25 7.61 -8.38
CA SER A 169 -8.30 7.93 -9.45
C SER A 169 -7.41 9.11 -9.10
N PHE A 170 -6.23 9.10 -9.69
CA PHE A 170 -5.28 10.21 -9.68
C PHE A 170 -4.69 10.32 -11.10
N LEU A 171 -4.74 11.51 -11.66
CA LEU A 171 -4.30 11.82 -13.03
C LEU A 171 -3.01 12.65 -13.00
N PRO A 172 -2.24 12.70 -14.10
CA PRO A 172 -1.05 13.56 -14.19
C PRO A 172 -1.33 15.05 -13.94
N SER A 173 -2.56 15.50 -14.18
CA SER A 173 -3.01 16.88 -13.95
C SER A 173 -3.42 17.17 -12.51
N ASP A 174 -3.58 16.15 -11.67
CA ASP A 174 -4.03 16.30 -10.30
C ASP A 174 -2.90 16.76 -9.39
N SER A 175 -3.24 17.52 -8.35
CA SER A 175 -2.27 18.03 -7.38
C SER A 175 -2.19 17.11 -6.17
N LEU A 176 -0.98 16.89 -5.67
CA LEU A 176 -0.78 16.24 -4.37
C LEU A 176 -1.19 17.19 -3.25
N HIS A 177 -1.84 16.64 -2.22
CA HIS A 177 -2.20 17.36 -0.99
C HIS A 177 -1.26 17.06 0.18
#